data_AF-A0A444JDL4-F1
#
_entry.id   AF-A0A444JDL4-F1
#
_cell.length_a   1.000
_cell.length_b   1.000
_cell.length_c   1.000
_cell.angle_alpha   90.00
_cell.angle_beta   90.00
_cell.angle_gamma   90.00
#
_symmetry.space_group_name_H-M   'P 1'
#
loop_
_entity.id
_entity.type
_entity.pdbx_description
1 polymer ?
#
loop_
_entity_poly.entity_id
_entity_poly.type
_entity_poly.pdbx_seq_one_letter_code
_entity_poly.pdbx_strand_id
1 'polypeptide(L)'
;MKQGADLYLTKPLVPMKLLKAVAGFIAKHLLLRYEREERRQLRKAAVMMNSKPVPALPRSGTNGEKMEEALQKDWEKCIDFHGHQCPGLAIGFRVAFAARKRLEITSAADEELVCVTENDACGIDAIQFLLSCTLGKGNLIYRDRGKQAFSFFLREQGKKLRIRLIRPFNKETGDRNAYQQEILTLPDEEIFSFSEPAYDLPVKARIFKTVTCEQCGETTAEAKIRLHDGKKLCLDCTPEYLRRW
;
A
#
# COMPACT_ATOMS: atom_id res chain seq x y z
N MET A 1 1.02 -8.59 83.61
CA MET A 1 0.31 -7.60 82.76
C MET A 1 1.00 -6.26 83.03
N LYS A 2 1.58 -5.47 82.13
CA LYS A 2 1.46 -5.18 80.68
C LYS A 2 2.89 -4.88 80.13
N GLN A 3 3.41 -5.52 79.08
CA GLN A 3 3.40 -5.14 77.64
C GLN A 3 3.71 -3.64 77.38
N GLY A 4 4.87 -3.30 76.80
CA GLY A 4 5.12 -3.06 75.35
C GLY A 4 5.64 -1.61 75.19
N ALA A 5 6.50 -1.19 74.26
CA ALA A 5 6.85 -1.68 72.94
C ALA A 5 8.29 -1.25 72.60
N ASP A 6 9.02 -2.16 71.96
CA ASP A 6 10.32 -1.93 71.35
C ASP A 6 10.11 -1.27 69.97
N LEU A 7 10.72 -0.10 69.76
CA LEU A 7 10.50 0.76 68.60
C LEU A 7 11.40 0.31 67.45
N TYR A 8 10.93 -0.66 66.65
CA TYR A 8 11.62 -1.06 65.42
C TYR A 8 11.54 0.07 64.37
N LEU A 9 12.62 0.85 64.26
CA LEU A 9 12.90 1.70 63.11
C LEU A 9 13.13 0.82 61.87
N THR A 10 12.08 0.60 61.09
CA THR A 10 12.15 -0.08 59.80
C THR A 10 12.92 0.81 58.81
N LYS A 11 14.08 0.35 58.36
CA LYS A 11 14.79 0.96 57.23
C LYS A 11 13.89 0.89 55.98
N PRO A 12 13.83 1.93 55.14
CA PRO A 12 12.99 1.91 53.95
C PRO A 12 13.42 0.76 53.03
N LEU A 13 12.45 -0.08 52.67
CA LEU A 13 12.59 -1.29 51.83
C LEU A 13 13.03 -1.02 50.38
N VAL A 14 13.28 0.24 50.01
CA VAL A 14 13.70 0.61 48.66
C VAL A 14 14.90 1.55 48.72
N PRO A 15 16.05 1.20 48.10
CA PRO A 15 17.21 2.08 48.08
C PRO A 15 16.84 3.43 47.45
N MET A 16 17.18 4.55 48.12
CA MET A 16 16.89 5.90 47.62
C MET A 16 17.38 6.16 46.17
N LYS A 17 18.44 5.47 45.75
CA LYS A 17 18.94 5.51 44.35
C LYS A 17 17.93 4.93 43.36
N LEU A 18 17.25 3.84 43.73
CA LEU A 18 16.21 3.22 42.90
C LEU A 18 14.97 4.11 42.82
N LEU A 19 14.57 4.74 43.93
CA LEU A 19 13.45 5.69 43.96
C LEU A 19 13.68 6.89 43.04
N LYS A 20 14.90 7.45 43.06
CA LYS A 20 15.30 8.56 42.17
C LYS A 20 15.35 8.15 40.69
N ALA A 21 15.81 6.94 40.38
CA ALA A 21 15.84 6.42 39.01
C ALA A 21 14.43 6.20 38.44
N VAL A 22 13.52 5.63 39.24
CA VAL A 22 12.12 5.42 38.85
C VAL A 22 11.40 6.77 38.67
N ALA A 23 11.61 7.73 39.58
CA ALA A 23 11.07 9.08 39.44
C ALA A 23 11.56 9.80 38.18
N GLY A 24 12.86 9.69 37.86
CA GLY A 24 13.44 10.26 36.63
C GLY A 24 12.91 9.61 35.34
N PHE A 25 12.69 8.29 35.35
CA PHE A 25 12.10 7.58 34.22
C PHE A 25 10.63 7.96 34.00
N ILE A 26 9.83 8.03 35.07
CA ILE A 26 8.43 8.47 35.01
C ILE A 26 8.33 9.91 34.53
N ALA A 27 9.16 10.82 35.06
CA ALA A 27 9.19 12.22 34.65
C ALA A 27 9.56 12.38 33.17
N LYS A 28 10.60 11.68 32.68
CA LYS A 28 10.99 11.70 31.26
C LYS A 28 9.88 11.12 30.37
N HIS A 29 9.20 10.07 30.82
CA HIS A 29 8.13 9.46 30.05
C HIS A 29 6.87 10.34 30.00
N LEU A 30 6.54 11.03 31.08
CA LEU A 30 5.48 12.04 31.14
C LEU A 30 5.80 13.26 30.26
N LEU A 31 7.03 13.76 30.29
CA LEU A 31 7.47 14.86 29.42
C LEU A 31 7.34 14.48 27.93
N LEU A 32 7.82 13.28 27.56
CA LEU A 32 7.69 12.78 26.19
C LEU A 32 6.24 12.48 25.78
N ARG A 33 5.33 12.25 26.72
CA ARG A 33 3.89 12.14 26.45
C ARG A 33 3.28 13.52 26.26
N TYR A 34 3.60 14.46 27.14
CA TYR A 34 3.17 15.86 27.05
C TYR A 34 3.62 16.51 25.74
N GLU A 35 4.91 16.42 25.38
CA GLU A 35 5.43 16.96 24.11
C GLU A 35 4.84 16.26 22.87
N ARG A 36 4.40 15.01 22.98
CA ARG A 36 3.69 14.29 21.88
C ARG A 36 2.26 14.77 21.76
N GLU A 37 1.61 15.03 22.88
CA GLU A 37 0.24 15.51 22.96
C GLU A 37 0.14 16.97 22.50
N GLU A 38 1.09 17.82 22.88
CA GLU A 38 1.25 19.18 22.37
C GLU A 38 1.52 19.20 20.86
N ARG A 39 2.45 18.37 20.35
CA ARG A 39 2.66 18.21 18.89
C ARG A 39 1.41 17.71 18.17
N ARG A 40 0.60 16.85 18.81
CA ARG A 40 -0.67 16.35 18.27
C ARG A 40 -1.74 17.44 18.25
N GLN A 41 -1.82 18.28 19.28
CA GLN A 41 -2.74 19.41 19.34
C GLN A 41 -2.36 20.49 18.33
N LEU A 42 -1.07 20.82 18.20
CA LEU A 42 -0.56 21.75 17.18
C LEU A 42 -0.82 21.23 15.76
N ARG A 43 -0.64 19.93 15.51
CA ARG A 43 -1.03 19.31 14.22
C ARG A 43 -2.54 19.34 13.96
N LYS A 44 -3.37 19.05 14.98
CA LYS A 44 -4.84 19.14 14.85
C LYS A 44 -5.31 20.57 14.57
N ALA A 45 -4.72 21.57 15.22
CA ALA A 45 -5.01 22.98 14.97
C ALA A 45 -4.59 23.40 13.55
N ALA A 46 -3.43 22.93 13.07
CA ALA A 46 -2.97 23.17 11.69
C ALA A 46 -3.88 22.52 10.63
N VAL A 47 -4.48 21.34 10.93
CA VAL A 47 -5.43 20.66 10.04
C VAL A 47 -6.81 21.34 10.06
N MET A 48 -7.30 21.76 11.23
CA MET A 48 -8.59 22.45 11.36
C MET A 48 -8.61 23.85 10.74
N MET A 49 -7.46 24.53 10.70
CA MET A 49 -7.34 25.83 10.00
C MET A 49 -7.28 25.69 8.46
N ASN A 50 -7.26 24.46 7.92
CA ASN A 50 -7.08 24.21 6.48
C ASN A 50 -8.17 23.31 5.84
N SER A 51 -9.33 23.11 6.48
CA SER A 51 -10.45 22.37 5.88
C SER A 51 -11.19 23.21 4.84
N LYS A 52 -10.61 23.32 3.64
CA LYS A 52 -11.30 23.71 2.41
C LYS A 52 -11.67 22.43 1.62
N PRO A 53 -12.68 22.46 0.72
CA PRO A 53 -12.78 21.45 -0.34
C PRO A 53 -11.42 21.37 -1.05
N VAL A 54 -11.00 20.16 -1.46
CA VAL A 54 -9.70 19.81 -2.09
C VAL A 54 -8.85 21.06 -2.41
N PRO A 55 -7.81 21.38 -1.63
CA PRO A 55 -7.07 22.62 -1.83
C PRO A 55 -6.33 22.59 -3.16
N ALA A 56 -6.47 23.66 -3.96
CA ALA A 56 -5.62 23.91 -5.11
C ALA A 56 -4.13 23.87 -4.66
N LEU A 57 -3.29 23.12 -5.38
CA LEU A 57 -1.85 23.05 -5.08
C LEU A 57 -1.22 24.44 -5.35
N PRO A 58 -0.05 24.76 -4.75
CA PRO A 58 0.51 26.10 -4.79
C PRO A 58 0.80 26.58 -6.23
N ARG A 59 0.30 27.77 -6.57
CA ARG A 59 0.43 28.40 -7.89
C ARG A 59 1.86 28.87 -8.15
N SER A 60 2.50 28.33 -9.18
CA SER A 60 3.69 28.94 -9.78
C SER A 60 3.72 28.72 -11.30
N GLY A 61 3.56 29.82 -12.05
CA GLY A 61 3.91 29.93 -13.48
C GLY A 61 3.02 29.20 -14.48
N THR A 62 2.97 29.72 -15.71
CA THR A 62 2.09 29.30 -16.82
C THR A 62 2.22 27.84 -17.28
N ASN A 63 3.34 27.17 -16.95
CA ASN A 63 3.54 25.73 -17.17
C ASN A 63 3.07 24.87 -15.99
N GLY A 64 3.06 25.41 -14.77
CA GLY A 64 2.56 24.72 -13.57
C GLY A 64 1.04 24.58 -13.59
N GLU A 65 0.33 25.62 -14.04
CA GLU A 65 -1.14 25.63 -14.12
C GLU A 65 -1.70 24.57 -15.08
N LYS A 66 -1.03 24.34 -16.22
CA LYS A 66 -1.44 23.29 -17.17
C LYS A 66 -1.17 21.88 -16.65
N MET A 67 -0.09 21.69 -15.89
CA MET A 67 0.23 20.41 -15.26
C MET A 67 -0.75 20.08 -14.13
N GLU A 68 -1.10 21.09 -13.34
CA GLU A 68 -2.11 21.03 -12.29
C GLU A 68 -3.47 20.58 -12.83
N GLU A 69 -3.92 21.23 -13.91
CA GLU A 69 -5.19 20.91 -14.57
C GLU A 69 -5.19 19.49 -15.15
N ALA A 70 -4.07 19.05 -15.73
CA ALA A 70 -3.92 17.69 -16.23
C ALA A 70 -3.97 16.63 -15.10
N LEU A 71 -3.32 16.91 -13.97
CA LEU A 71 -3.32 16.02 -12.81
C LEU A 71 -4.73 15.88 -12.21
N GLN A 72 -5.44 17.00 -12.08
CA GLN A 72 -6.83 17.01 -11.60
C GLN A 72 -7.74 16.21 -12.53
N LYS A 73 -7.59 16.39 -13.85
CA LYS A 73 -8.35 15.64 -14.86
C LYS A 73 -8.05 14.14 -14.81
N ASP A 74 -6.80 13.75 -14.60
CA ASP A 74 -6.42 12.34 -14.45
C ASP A 74 -7.03 11.74 -13.16
N TRP A 75 -7.09 12.51 -12.07
CA TRP A 75 -7.72 12.07 -10.82
C TRP A 75 -9.22 11.84 -10.97
N GLU A 76 -9.94 12.76 -11.62
CA GLU A 76 -11.37 12.63 -11.90
C GLU A 76 -11.66 11.39 -12.76
N LYS A 77 -10.88 11.16 -13.79
CA LYS A 77 -11.03 9.94 -14.62
C LYS A 77 -10.74 8.66 -13.85
N CYS A 78 -9.78 8.66 -12.93
CA CYS A 78 -9.55 7.52 -12.04
C CYS A 78 -10.74 7.28 -11.12
N ILE A 79 -11.39 8.33 -10.62
CA ILE A 79 -12.62 8.22 -9.84
C ILE A 79 -13.74 7.64 -10.69
N ASP A 80 -13.93 8.11 -11.92
CA ASP A 80 -14.96 7.60 -12.83
C ASP A 80 -14.74 6.12 -13.16
N PHE A 81 -13.50 5.72 -13.44
CA PHE A 81 -13.14 4.33 -13.71
C PHE A 81 -13.36 3.42 -12.49
N HIS A 82 -13.04 3.90 -11.28
CA HIS A 82 -13.19 3.14 -10.04
C HIS A 82 -14.60 3.19 -9.45
N GLY A 83 -15.37 4.23 -9.77
CA GLY A 83 -16.72 4.50 -9.27
C GLY A 83 -16.80 5.32 -7.97
N HIS A 84 -15.69 5.56 -7.27
CA HIS A 84 -15.67 6.42 -6.08
C HIS A 84 -14.26 6.91 -5.75
N GLN A 85 -14.15 7.91 -4.87
CA GLN A 85 -12.87 8.30 -4.28
C GLN A 85 -12.65 7.58 -2.94
N CYS A 86 -11.44 7.07 -2.73
CA CYS A 86 -11.03 6.50 -1.45
C CYS A 86 -9.51 6.61 -1.25
N PRO A 87 -9.01 6.41 -0.02
CA PRO A 87 -7.57 6.41 0.24
C PRO A 87 -6.79 5.37 -0.58
N GLY A 88 -7.40 4.21 -0.86
CA GLY A 88 -6.78 3.17 -1.66
C GLY A 88 -6.53 3.62 -3.11
N LEU A 89 -7.53 4.26 -3.72
CA LEU A 89 -7.40 4.85 -5.05
C LEU A 89 -6.32 5.95 -5.07
N ALA A 90 -6.30 6.82 -4.05
CA ALA A 90 -5.29 7.87 -3.92
C ALA A 90 -3.86 7.31 -3.83
N ILE A 91 -3.65 6.20 -3.11
CA ILE A 91 -2.36 5.50 -3.06
C ILE A 91 -1.95 5.05 -4.46
N GLY A 92 -2.84 4.36 -5.18
CA GLY A 92 -2.57 3.88 -6.54
C GLY A 92 -2.27 5.00 -7.53
N PHE A 93 -3.04 6.09 -7.46
CA PHE A 93 -2.85 7.28 -8.26
C PHE A 93 -1.44 7.86 -8.07
N ARG A 94 -1.04 8.08 -6.82
CA ARG A 94 0.30 8.58 -6.48
C ARG A 94 1.41 7.60 -6.89
N VAL A 95 1.20 6.29 -6.72
CA VAL A 95 2.14 5.26 -7.19
C VAL A 95 2.35 5.34 -8.71
N ALA A 96 1.27 5.53 -9.48
CA ALA A 96 1.36 5.64 -10.94
C ALA A 96 2.22 6.85 -11.37
N PHE A 97 2.01 8.02 -10.76
CA PHE A 97 2.83 9.21 -11.04
C PHE A 97 4.28 9.04 -10.58
N ALA A 98 4.52 8.44 -9.42
CA ALA A 98 5.86 8.14 -8.94
C ALA A 98 6.60 7.18 -9.88
N ALA A 99 5.90 6.20 -10.47
CA ALA A 99 6.44 5.30 -11.47
C ALA A 99 6.75 6.02 -12.79
N ARG A 100 5.83 6.86 -13.31
CA ARG A 100 6.06 7.71 -14.51
C ARG A 100 7.34 8.52 -14.36
N LYS A 101 7.50 9.21 -13.22
CA LYS A 101 8.67 10.07 -12.94
C LYS A 101 9.96 9.27 -12.85
N ARG A 102 9.98 8.16 -12.13
CA ARG A 102 11.23 7.42 -11.83
C ARG A 102 11.67 6.49 -12.96
N LEU A 103 10.73 5.99 -13.74
CA LEU A 103 11.03 5.14 -14.89
C LEU A 103 11.11 5.93 -16.21
N GLU A 104 10.73 7.21 -16.20
CA GLU A 104 10.68 8.10 -17.36
C GLU A 104 9.72 7.55 -18.44
N ILE A 105 8.51 7.21 -17.99
CA ILE A 105 7.46 6.59 -18.81
C ILE A 105 6.15 7.37 -18.75
N THR A 106 5.29 7.14 -19.73
CA THR A 106 3.91 7.67 -19.76
C THR A 106 2.90 6.58 -19.42
N SER A 107 2.67 5.65 -20.35
CA SER A 107 1.79 4.49 -20.21
C SER A 107 2.24 3.38 -21.15
N ALA A 108 1.78 2.16 -20.89
CA ALA A 108 2.07 1.00 -21.73
C ALA A 108 1.14 0.93 -22.96
N ALA A 109 1.70 0.83 -24.15
CA ALA A 109 0.99 0.41 -25.34
C ALA A 109 0.56 -1.07 -25.22
N ASP A 110 1.49 -1.95 -24.84
CA ASP A 110 1.29 -3.40 -24.75
C ASP A 110 1.92 -3.96 -23.45
N GLU A 111 2.77 -5.00 -23.53
CA GLU A 111 3.44 -5.66 -22.40
C GLU A 111 4.82 -5.07 -22.04
N GLU A 112 5.23 -3.93 -22.61
CA GLU A 112 6.58 -3.37 -22.38
C GLU A 112 6.81 -2.89 -20.94
N LEU A 113 5.73 -2.47 -20.26
CA LEU A 113 5.69 -2.16 -18.84
C LEU A 113 4.82 -3.18 -18.13
N VAL A 114 5.41 -3.87 -17.16
CA VAL A 114 4.72 -4.86 -16.32
C VAL A 114 4.61 -4.34 -14.89
N CYS A 115 3.41 -4.38 -14.32
CA CYS A 115 3.18 -4.15 -12.91
C CYS A 115 2.91 -5.48 -12.19
N VAL A 116 3.66 -5.77 -11.15
CA VAL A 116 3.41 -6.84 -10.20
C VAL A 116 2.92 -6.22 -8.89
N THR A 117 1.64 -6.41 -8.57
CA THR A 117 1.02 -5.90 -7.34
C THR A 117 1.05 -6.94 -6.23
N GLU A 118 1.33 -6.52 -4.99
CA GLU A 118 1.37 -7.40 -3.80
C GLU A 118 0.06 -7.40 -2.98
N ASN A 119 -0.99 -6.77 -3.50
CA ASN A 119 -2.34 -6.69 -2.94
C ASN A 119 -3.39 -6.67 -4.07
N ASP A 120 -4.66 -6.79 -3.71
CA ASP A 120 -5.87 -6.74 -4.54
C ASP A 120 -6.76 -5.52 -4.20
N ALA A 121 -6.14 -4.38 -3.85
CA ALA A 121 -6.85 -3.17 -3.38
C ALA A 121 -7.17 -2.15 -4.49
N CYS A 122 -8.04 -1.19 -4.18
CA CYS A 122 -8.51 -0.10 -5.06
C CYS A 122 -7.41 0.63 -5.84
N GLY A 123 -6.18 0.72 -5.30
CA GLY A 123 -5.07 1.41 -5.96
C GLY A 123 -4.65 0.77 -7.29
N ILE A 124 -4.96 -0.50 -7.51
CA ILE A 124 -4.70 -1.20 -8.76
C ILE A 124 -5.46 -0.55 -9.92
N ASP A 125 -6.66 -0.04 -9.69
CA ASP A 125 -7.48 0.57 -10.75
C ASP A 125 -6.86 1.84 -11.30
N ALA A 126 -6.24 2.66 -10.45
CA ALA A 126 -5.46 3.82 -10.92
C ALA A 126 -4.23 3.39 -11.74
N ILE A 127 -3.57 2.28 -11.37
CA ILE A 127 -2.45 1.73 -12.13
C ILE A 127 -2.93 1.21 -13.49
N GLN A 128 -4.04 0.46 -13.54
CA GLN A 128 -4.65 -0.01 -14.78
C GLN A 128 -4.98 1.17 -15.69
N PHE A 129 -5.62 2.20 -15.15
CA PHE A 129 -6.07 3.36 -15.92
C PHE A 129 -4.89 4.22 -16.43
N LEU A 130 -3.99 4.62 -15.54
CA LEU A 130 -2.95 5.62 -15.86
C LEU A 130 -1.74 5.00 -16.58
N LEU A 131 -1.36 3.78 -16.22
CA LEU A 131 -0.17 3.13 -16.78
C LEU A 131 -0.52 2.07 -17.82
N SER A 132 -1.80 1.75 -18.00
CA SER A 132 -2.22 0.67 -18.91
C SER A 132 -1.55 -0.67 -18.56
N CYS A 133 -1.29 -0.90 -17.28
CA CYS A 133 -0.95 -2.23 -16.76
C CYS A 133 -2.24 -2.93 -16.38
N THR A 134 -2.82 -3.75 -17.26
CA THR A 134 -4.14 -4.34 -17.10
C THR A 134 -4.09 -5.86 -17.06
N LEU A 135 -5.11 -6.47 -16.44
CA LEU A 135 -5.26 -7.93 -16.47
C LEU A 135 -5.43 -8.45 -17.90
N GLY A 136 -6.21 -7.75 -18.73
CA GLY A 136 -6.49 -8.15 -20.11
C GLY A 136 -5.27 -8.20 -21.02
N LYS A 137 -4.30 -7.28 -20.81
CA LYS A 137 -3.02 -7.31 -21.55
C LYS A 137 -1.99 -8.27 -20.95
N GLY A 138 -2.30 -8.88 -19.80
CA GLY A 138 -1.36 -9.77 -19.10
C GLY A 138 -0.14 -9.07 -18.50
N ASN A 139 -0.10 -7.75 -18.50
CA ASN A 139 0.99 -6.94 -17.93
C ASN A 139 0.68 -6.39 -16.52
N LEU A 140 -0.45 -6.79 -15.94
CA LEU A 140 -0.72 -6.70 -14.51
C LEU A 140 -0.74 -8.10 -13.89
N ILE A 141 0.15 -8.33 -12.92
CA ILE A 141 0.32 -9.62 -12.28
C ILE A 141 0.04 -9.47 -10.79
N TYR A 142 -0.91 -10.25 -10.29
CA TYR A 142 -1.19 -10.33 -8.86
C TYR A 142 -0.25 -11.32 -8.18
N ARG A 143 0.51 -10.83 -7.20
CA ARG A 143 1.34 -11.64 -6.33
C ARG A 143 0.83 -11.49 -4.90
N ASP A 144 -0.11 -12.33 -4.50
CA ASP A 144 -0.74 -12.26 -3.19
C ASP A 144 0.27 -12.36 -2.04
N ARG A 145 0.56 -11.20 -1.41
CA ARG A 145 1.46 -11.09 -0.25
C ARG A 145 0.91 -10.16 0.83
N GLY A 146 -0.29 -9.61 0.63
CA GLY A 146 -0.93 -8.65 1.52
C GLY A 146 -0.16 -7.33 1.74
N LYS A 147 0.75 -6.95 0.83
CA LYS A 147 1.57 -5.72 0.99
C LYS A 147 1.05 -4.61 0.09
N GLN A 148 0.99 -3.40 0.63
CA GLN A 148 0.78 -2.16 -0.13
C GLN A 148 2.05 -1.80 -0.92
N ALA A 149 2.37 -2.64 -1.91
CA ALA A 149 3.57 -2.55 -2.74
C ALA A 149 3.29 -2.93 -4.19
N PHE A 150 4.00 -2.25 -5.08
CA PHE A 150 3.85 -2.36 -6.53
C PHE A 150 5.25 -2.39 -7.15
N SER A 151 5.51 -3.41 -7.97
CA SER A 151 6.80 -3.56 -8.66
C SER A 151 6.60 -3.40 -10.16
N PHE A 152 7.33 -2.48 -10.75
CA PHE A 152 7.31 -2.16 -12.16
C PHE A 152 8.57 -2.66 -12.84
N PHE A 153 8.42 -3.21 -14.04
CA PHE A 153 9.49 -3.74 -14.85
C PHE A 153 9.35 -3.23 -16.27
N LEU A 154 10.45 -2.71 -16.85
CA LEU A 154 10.53 -2.38 -18.26
C LEU A 154 11.28 -3.49 -19.00
N ARG A 155 10.58 -4.19 -19.90
CA ARG A 155 11.10 -5.42 -20.52
C ARG A 155 12.40 -5.21 -21.29
N GLU A 156 12.51 -4.11 -22.04
CA GLU A 156 13.65 -3.86 -22.94
C GLU A 156 14.79 -3.11 -22.24
N GLN A 157 14.47 -2.28 -21.24
CA GLN A 157 15.43 -1.39 -20.60
C GLN A 157 16.10 -2.01 -19.37
N GLY A 158 15.61 -3.17 -18.90
CA GLY A 158 16.08 -3.82 -17.68
C GLY A 158 15.81 -3.04 -16.39
N LYS A 159 15.19 -1.85 -16.47
CA LYS A 159 14.83 -1.02 -15.31
C LYS A 159 13.76 -1.74 -14.47
N LYS A 160 14.00 -1.78 -13.15
CA LYS A 160 13.07 -2.34 -12.17
C LYS A 160 12.82 -1.29 -11.07
N LEU A 161 11.58 -1.17 -10.62
CA LEU A 161 11.22 -0.24 -9.55
C LEU A 161 10.15 -0.85 -8.66
N ARG A 162 10.42 -0.95 -7.36
CA ARG A 162 9.46 -1.35 -6.35
C ARG A 162 9.11 -0.15 -5.46
N ILE A 163 7.82 0.19 -5.45
CA ILE A 163 7.23 1.26 -4.63
C ILE A 163 6.41 0.59 -3.52
N ARG A 164 6.66 0.95 -2.25
CA ARG A 164 5.91 0.43 -1.09
C ARG A 164 5.44 1.58 -0.22
N LEU A 165 4.19 1.55 0.19
CA LEU A 165 3.64 2.47 1.20
C LEU A 165 4.38 2.29 2.55
N ILE A 166 4.89 3.38 3.11
CA ILE A 166 5.55 3.41 4.43
C ILE A 166 4.75 4.16 5.49
N ARG A 167 3.68 4.85 5.09
CA ARG A 167 2.74 5.52 5.99
C ARG A 167 1.43 4.74 6.03
N PRO A 168 1.24 3.76 6.92
CA PRO A 168 0.01 2.98 6.98
C PRO A 168 -1.15 3.79 7.60
N PHE A 169 -2.37 3.50 7.16
CA PHE A 169 -3.57 4.04 7.78
C PHE A 169 -3.82 3.43 9.16
N ASN A 170 -4.07 4.28 10.17
CA ASN A 170 -4.52 3.82 11.48
C ASN A 170 -6.04 3.61 11.45
N LYS A 171 -6.49 2.34 11.51
CA LYS A 171 -7.91 1.98 11.44
C LYS A 171 -8.73 2.40 12.68
N GLU A 172 -8.09 2.53 13.85
CA GLU A 172 -8.78 2.79 15.12
C GLU A 172 -9.05 4.27 15.34
N THR A 173 -8.11 5.12 14.92
CA THR A 173 -8.17 6.57 15.23
C THR A 173 -8.06 7.45 13.98
N GLY A 174 -7.92 6.86 12.80
CA GLY A 174 -7.68 7.60 11.57
C GLY A 174 -8.97 8.13 10.94
N ASP A 175 -8.93 9.38 10.51
CA ASP A 175 -9.93 9.93 9.59
C ASP A 175 -9.54 9.56 8.16
N ARG A 176 -10.44 8.87 7.46
CA ARG A 176 -10.24 8.41 6.07
C ARG A 176 -10.03 9.59 5.12
N ASN A 177 -10.78 10.68 5.30
CA ASN A 177 -10.70 11.84 4.42
C ASN A 177 -9.39 12.59 4.65
N ALA A 178 -9.02 12.82 5.92
CA ALA A 178 -7.74 13.46 6.25
C ALA A 178 -6.56 12.62 5.71
N TYR A 179 -6.60 11.30 5.89
CA TYR A 179 -5.56 10.41 5.38
C TYR A 179 -5.49 10.41 3.84
N GLN A 180 -6.63 10.43 3.13
CA GLN A 180 -6.64 10.58 1.68
C GLN A 180 -5.94 11.87 1.24
N GLN A 181 -6.24 12.99 1.91
CA GLN A 181 -5.59 14.28 1.61
C GLN A 181 -4.09 14.24 1.91
N GLU A 182 -3.66 13.60 3.00
CA GLU A 182 -2.24 13.38 3.28
C GLU A 182 -1.55 12.61 2.15
N ILE A 183 -2.16 11.51 1.66
CA ILE A 183 -1.61 10.73 0.55
C ILE A 183 -1.50 11.57 -0.72
N LEU A 184 -2.49 12.39 -1.03
CA LEU A 184 -2.49 13.19 -2.25
C LEU A 184 -1.50 14.36 -2.20
N THR A 185 -1.19 14.89 -1.01
CA THR A 185 -0.44 16.15 -0.87
C THR A 185 1.00 16.00 -0.39
N LEU A 186 1.31 15.00 0.44
CA LEU A 186 2.66 14.85 0.98
C LEU A 186 3.67 14.47 -0.11
N PRO A 187 4.96 14.78 0.05
CA PRO A 187 6.02 14.33 -0.85
C PRO A 187 6.05 12.79 -0.97
N ASP A 188 6.46 12.30 -2.13
CA ASP A 188 6.56 10.86 -2.42
C ASP A 188 7.40 10.13 -1.36
N GLU A 189 8.50 10.73 -0.92
CA GLU A 189 9.47 10.15 0.02
C GLU A 189 8.92 10.04 1.46
N GLU A 190 7.85 10.78 1.79
CA GLU A 190 7.16 10.67 3.08
C GLU A 190 6.07 9.59 3.09
N ILE A 191 5.60 9.18 1.91
CA ILE A 191 4.51 8.22 1.74
C ILE A 191 5.05 6.85 1.31
N PHE A 192 6.11 6.84 0.49
CA PHE A 192 6.64 5.66 -0.18
C PHE A 192 8.13 5.44 0.09
N SER A 193 8.51 4.17 0.13
CA SER A 193 9.89 3.72 -0.06
C SER A 193 10.07 3.18 -1.48
N PHE A 194 11.24 3.48 -2.06
CA PHE A 194 11.65 3.04 -3.39
C PHE A 194 12.81 2.04 -3.26
N SER A 195 12.77 0.97 -4.04
CA SER A 195 13.76 -0.13 -4.00
C SER A 195 13.69 -0.92 -5.31
N GLU A 196 14.56 -1.91 -5.50
CA GLU A 196 14.38 -2.90 -6.56
C GLU A 196 13.62 -4.14 -6.04
N PRO A 197 12.79 -4.78 -6.88
CA PRO A 197 12.18 -6.07 -6.55
C PRO A 197 13.25 -7.16 -6.41
N ALA A 198 13.14 -8.01 -5.39
CA ALA A 198 14.04 -9.15 -5.17
C ALA A 198 13.79 -10.36 -6.10
N TYR A 199 13.11 -10.14 -7.21
CA TYR A 199 12.71 -11.16 -8.17
C TYR A 199 12.76 -10.59 -9.59
N ASP A 200 12.89 -11.48 -10.57
CA ASP A 200 13.00 -11.08 -11.95
C ASP A 200 11.66 -10.77 -12.61
N LEU A 201 11.77 -10.08 -13.75
CA LEU A 201 10.65 -9.78 -14.63
C LEU A 201 9.90 -11.08 -14.98
N PRO A 202 8.59 -11.16 -14.74
CA PRO A 202 7.80 -12.31 -15.15
C PRO A 202 7.81 -12.53 -16.67
N VAL A 203 7.68 -13.79 -17.07
CA VAL A 203 7.56 -14.17 -18.49
C VAL A 203 6.34 -13.50 -19.13
N LYS A 204 6.38 -13.32 -20.46
CA LYS A 204 5.24 -12.81 -21.23
C LYS A 204 4.04 -13.74 -21.12
N ALA A 205 2.84 -13.18 -21.31
CA ALA A 205 1.66 -14.01 -21.47
C ALA A 205 1.86 -14.97 -22.66
N ARG A 206 1.44 -16.21 -22.49
CA ARG A 206 1.55 -17.25 -23.52
C ARG A 206 0.16 -17.63 -24.00
N ILE A 207 0.00 -17.75 -25.31
CA ILE A 207 -1.17 -18.39 -25.92
C ILE A 207 -1.00 -19.90 -25.78
N PHE A 208 -1.91 -20.53 -25.05
CA PHE A 208 -1.94 -21.98 -24.84
C PHE A 208 -2.81 -22.66 -25.89
N LYS A 209 -2.58 -23.96 -26.11
CA LYS A 209 -3.50 -24.77 -26.91
C LYS A 209 -4.85 -24.86 -26.18
N THR A 210 -5.93 -24.90 -26.96
CA THR A 210 -7.28 -25.13 -26.45
C THR A 210 -7.53 -26.63 -26.30
N VAL A 211 -8.04 -27.05 -25.15
CA VAL A 211 -8.35 -28.45 -24.83
C VAL A 211 -9.77 -28.52 -24.27
N THR A 212 -10.56 -29.49 -24.73
CA THR A 212 -11.91 -29.74 -24.23
C THR A 212 -11.87 -30.57 -22.95
N CYS A 213 -12.57 -30.13 -21.91
CA CYS A 213 -12.77 -30.90 -20.68
C CYS A 213 -13.68 -32.10 -20.95
N GLU A 214 -13.25 -33.30 -20.59
CA GLU A 214 -14.01 -34.54 -20.84
C GLU A 214 -15.20 -34.75 -19.89
N GLN A 215 -15.41 -33.86 -18.91
CA GLN A 215 -16.54 -33.91 -17.97
C GLN A 215 -17.62 -32.87 -18.29
N CYS A 216 -17.27 -31.58 -18.39
CA CYS A 216 -18.26 -30.53 -18.67
C CYS A 216 -18.40 -30.18 -20.17
N GLY A 217 -17.47 -30.60 -21.02
CA GLY A 217 -17.49 -30.27 -22.46
C GLY A 217 -17.00 -28.86 -22.82
N GLU A 218 -16.68 -28.02 -21.84
CA GLU A 218 -16.13 -26.68 -22.08
C GLU A 218 -14.67 -26.74 -22.54
N THR A 219 -14.25 -25.77 -23.35
CA THR A 219 -12.86 -25.62 -23.77
C THR A 219 -12.07 -24.76 -22.80
N THR A 220 -10.83 -25.14 -22.51
CA THR A 220 -9.93 -24.41 -21.62
C THR A 220 -8.49 -24.43 -22.11
N ALA A 221 -7.67 -23.53 -21.60
CA ALA A 221 -6.24 -23.47 -21.92
C ALA A 221 -5.50 -24.71 -21.41
N GLU A 222 -4.56 -25.23 -22.20
CA GLU A 222 -3.72 -26.41 -21.88
C GLU A 222 -3.10 -26.34 -20.47
N ALA A 223 -2.61 -25.17 -20.04
CA ALA A 223 -2.02 -24.98 -18.71
C ALA A 223 -3.02 -25.10 -17.54
N LYS A 224 -4.32 -25.09 -17.83
CA LYS A 224 -5.43 -25.19 -16.86
C LYS A 224 -6.12 -26.57 -16.89
N ILE A 225 -5.60 -27.52 -17.66
CA ILE A 225 -6.03 -28.92 -17.63
C ILE A 225 -5.25 -29.70 -16.56
N ARG A 226 -5.91 -30.70 -15.97
CA ARG A 226 -5.30 -31.76 -15.18
C ARG A 226 -5.66 -33.11 -15.77
N LEU A 227 -4.77 -34.09 -15.58
CA LEU A 227 -5.07 -35.49 -15.84
C LEU A 227 -5.63 -36.09 -14.55
N HIS A 228 -6.83 -36.65 -14.63
CA HIS A 228 -7.50 -37.31 -13.53
C HIS A 228 -8.11 -38.62 -14.05
N ASP A 229 -7.66 -39.76 -13.53
CA ASP A 229 -8.05 -41.11 -13.98
C ASP A 229 -8.01 -41.30 -15.51
N GLY A 230 -6.94 -40.77 -16.13
CA GLY A 230 -6.71 -40.85 -17.58
C GLY A 230 -7.50 -39.83 -18.41
N LYS A 231 -8.39 -39.03 -17.80
CA LYS A 231 -9.18 -37.99 -18.46
C LYS A 231 -8.57 -36.60 -18.29
N LYS A 232 -8.76 -35.75 -19.29
CA LYS A 232 -8.41 -34.32 -19.28
C LYS A 232 -9.56 -33.51 -18.71
N LEU A 233 -9.39 -33.02 -17.48
CA LEU A 233 -10.40 -32.23 -16.78
C LEU A 233 -9.91 -30.80 -16.56
N CYS A 234 -10.83 -29.83 -16.63
CA CYS A 234 -10.56 -28.45 -16.20
C CYS A 234 -10.39 -28.37 -14.67
N LEU A 235 -9.88 -27.25 -14.16
CA LEU A 235 -9.66 -27.07 -12.71
C LEU A 235 -10.97 -27.19 -11.89
N ASP A 236 -12.12 -26.78 -12.45
CA ASP A 236 -13.41 -26.85 -11.74
C ASP A 236 -14.00 -28.26 -11.71
N CYS A 237 -13.68 -29.11 -12.70
CA CYS A 237 -14.11 -30.50 -12.76
C CYS A 237 -13.14 -31.47 -12.07
N THR A 238 -11.90 -31.05 -11.86
CA THR A 238 -10.88 -31.90 -11.22
C THR A 238 -11.12 -31.93 -9.71
N PRO A 239 -11.39 -33.08 -9.11
CA PRO A 239 -11.55 -33.16 -7.66
C PRO A 239 -10.24 -32.83 -6.96
N GLU A 240 -10.33 -32.06 -5.87
CA GLU A 240 -9.16 -31.67 -5.09
C GLU A 240 -8.58 -32.87 -4.34
N TYR A 241 -7.31 -33.20 -4.56
CA TYR A 241 -6.63 -34.25 -3.82
C TYR A 241 -6.08 -33.71 -2.49
N LEU A 242 -6.94 -33.63 -1.49
CA LEU A 242 -6.60 -33.14 -0.15
C LEU A 242 -6.03 -34.24 0.76
N ARG A 243 -4.91 -34.86 0.36
CA ARG A 243 -4.09 -35.63 1.29
C ARG A 243 -2.89 -34.76 1.67
N ARG A 244 -3.05 -34.01 2.78
CA ARG A 244 -2.12 -33.06 3.44
C ARG A 244 -0.64 -33.28 3.05
N TRP A 245 0.22 -32.28 2.87
CA TRP A 245 0.35 -30.95 3.48
C TRP A 245 0.76 -29.92 2.42
#